data_AF-X1NPT4-F1
#
_entry.id   AF-X1NPT4-F1
#
_cell.length_a   1.000
_cell.length_b   1.000
_cell.length_c   1.000
_cell.angle_alpha   90.00
_cell.angle_beta   90.00
_cell.angle_gamma   90.00
#
_symmetry.space_group_name_H-M   'P 1'
#
loop_
_entity.id
_entity.type
_entity.pdbx_description
1 polymer ?
#
loop_
_entity_poly.entity_id
_entity_poly.type
_entity_poly.pdbx_seq_one_letter_code
_entity_poly.pdbx_strand_id
1 'polypeptide(L)'
;MIYEASDFVFTPPARLSWARRVLIKPCAHFATPYPVTTSPEILNTIIEGIRKVSDADILIADGMSGGESIYPVYQALGYNFHNVLMLDVRDSIFLEMENPLSQFFATPTFWAPNLVLRSDFLISVTPFKVCGNSGCFSVANLLSLLAASKYQRGGWDALYELGIDKVLADLYFTLPFDLGIIEAQQKFFYTDDPTKGRQ
;
A
#
# COMPACT_ATOMS: atom_id res chain seq x y z
N MET A 1 4.70 -15.32 -8.58
CA MET A 1 5.60 -15.34 -9.76
C MET A 1 6.82 -14.51 -9.41
N ILE A 2 8.02 -14.92 -9.81
CA ILE A 2 9.28 -14.20 -9.56
C ILE A 2 9.89 -13.90 -10.93
N TYR A 3 10.38 -12.67 -11.09
CA TYR A 3 10.97 -12.18 -12.33
C TYR A 3 12.31 -11.53 -12.02
N GLU A 4 13.25 -11.61 -12.96
CA GLU A 4 14.42 -10.75 -12.94
C GLU A 4 13.97 -9.29 -13.13
N ALA A 5 14.52 -8.38 -12.33
CA ALA A 5 14.07 -6.99 -12.30
C ALA A 5 14.26 -6.30 -13.66
N SER A 6 15.33 -6.62 -14.39
CA SER A 6 15.61 -6.08 -15.73
C SER A 6 14.59 -6.47 -16.79
N ASP A 7 13.92 -7.61 -16.57
CA ASP A 7 13.04 -8.23 -17.56
C ASP A 7 11.56 -8.07 -17.16
N PHE A 8 11.31 -7.39 -16.04
CA PHE A 8 9.96 -7.24 -15.52
C PHE A 8 9.14 -6.32 -16.42
N VAL A 9 8.12 -6.91 -17.03
CA VAL A 9 7.04 -6.19 -17.71
C VAL A 9 5.75 -6.47 -16.97
N PHE A 10 5.08 -5.41 -16.51
CA PHE A 10 3.78 -5.58 -15.87
C PHE A 10 2.76 -6.07 -16.90
N THR A 11 2.29 -7.31 -16.72
CA THR A 11 1.22 -7.92 -17.51
C THR A 11 -0.03 -7.98 -16.65
N PRO A 12 -1.01 -7.07 -16.85
CA PRO A 12 -2.20 -7.02 -16.01
C PRO A 12 -3.03 -8.31 -16.12
N PRO A 13 -3.61 -8.80 -15.01
CA PRO A 13 -4.57 -9.90 -15.10
C PRO A 13 -5.82 -9.47 -15.87
N ALA A 14 -6.46 -10.40 -16.59
CA ALA A 14 -7.58 -10.12 -17.49
C ALA A 14 -8.73 -9.33 -16.84
N ARG A 15 -9.00 -9.52 -15.54
CA ARG A 15 -10.04 -8.75 -14.83
C ARG A 15 -9.75 -7.23 -14.79
N LEU A 16 -8.49 -6.81 -14.89
CA LEU A 16 -8.10 -5.40 -14.84
C LEU A 16 -8.57 -4.63 -16.09
N SER A 17 -8.74 -5.29 -17.24
CA SER A 17 -9.24 -4.62 -18.45
C SER A 17 -10.68 -4.10 -18.31
N TRP A 18 -11.42 -4.59 -17.32
CA TRP A 18 -12.79 -4.18 -17.03
C TRP A 18 -12.90 -3.20 -15.86
N ALA A 19 -11.79 -2.97 -15.13
CA ALA A 19 -11.76 -2.03 -14.03
C ALA A 19 -11.97 -0.60 -14.57
N ARG A 20 -12.85 0.17 -13.92
CA ARG A 20 -13.02 1.60 -14.21
C ARG A 20 -12.13 2.46 -13.33
N ARG A 21 -11.82 2.00 -12.12
CA ARG A 21 -10.86 2.60 -11.20
C ARG A 21 -9.86 1.58 -10.70
N VAL A 22 -8.58 1.90 -10.89
CA VAL A 22 -7.46 1.13 -10.34
C VAL A 22 -6.76 1.96 -9.27
N LEU A 23 -6.74 1.45 -8.04
CA LEU A 23 -5.98 2.03 -6.95
C LEU A 23 -4.62 1.32 -6.85
N ILE A 24 -3.56 2.11 -6.94
CA ILE A 24 -2.19 1.68 -6.67
C ILE A 24 -1.80 2.22 -5.31
N LYS A 25 -1.49 1.33 -4.39
CA LYS A 25 -1.01 1.64 -3.05
C LYS A 25 0.51 1.43 -2.98
N PRO A 26 1.33 2.48 -3.11
CA PRO A 26 2.78 2.38 -2.93
C PRO A 26 3.13 2.15 -1.44
N CYS A 27 4.41 2.06 -1.13
CA CYS A 27 4.94 2.25 0.22
C CYS A 27 5.64 3.62 0.24
N ALA A 28 4.96 4.64 0.73
CA ALA A 28 5.42 6.03 0.71
C ALA A 28 5.41 6.67 2.11
N HIS A 29 5.80 5.92 3.14
CA HIS A 29 5.77 6.37 4.53
C HIS A 29 6.90 7.34 4.89
N PHE A 30 7.92 7.46 4.03
CA PHE A 30 9.11 8.26 4.28
C PHE A 30 9.52 9.02 3.02
N ALA A 31 10.15 10.17 3.17
CA ALA A 31 10.74 10.92 2.06
C ALA A 31 12.05 10.31 1.53
N THR A 32 12.51 9.19 2.09
CA THR A 32 13.70 8.48 1.64
C THR A 32 13.35 7.62 0.42
N PRO A 33 14.13 7.71 -0.69
CA PRO A 33 13.83 6.98 -1.92
C PRO A 33 14.02 5.46 -1.77
N TYR A 34 13.73 4.73 -2.85
CA TYR A 34 14.02 3.31 -2.98
C TYR A 34 15.44 2.96 -2.51
N PRO A 35 15.63 1.89 -1.71
CA PRO A 35 14.67 0.82 -1.39
C PRO A 35 13.90 1.00 -0.07
N VAL A 36 13.90 2.20 0.51
CA VAL A 36 13.12 2.47 1.74
C VAL A 36 11.62 2.57 1.43
N THR A 37 11.31 3.16 0.27
CA THR A 37 9.97 3.34 -0.31
C THR A 37 9.89 2.71 -1.71
N THR A 38 8.70 2.62 -2.27
CA THR A 38 8.50 2.12 -3.64
C THR A 38 9.15 3.06 -4.66
N SER A 39 9.83 2.52 -5.67
CA SER A 39 10.45 3.36 -6.69
C SER A 39 9.41 4.02 -7.63
N PRO A 40 9.67 5.22 -8.16
CA PRO A 40 8.84 5.76 -9.25
C PRO A 40 8.94 4.91 -10.53
N GLU A 41 10.04 4.18 -10.75
CA GLU A 41 10.27 3.32 -11.90
C GLU A 41 9.29 2.13 -11.95
N ILE A 42 9.11 1.42 -10.83
CA ILE A 42 8.14 0.30 -10.78
C ILE A 42 6.70 0.80 -10.91
N LEU A 43 6.39 1.96 -10.34
CA LEU A 43 5.07 2.57 -10.45
C LEU A 43 4.76 2.95 -11.89
N ASN A 44 5.70 3.59 -12.60
CA ASN A 44 5.57 3.87 -14.04
C ASN A 44 5.35 2.59 -14.85
N THR A 45 6.14 1.55 -14.58
CA THR A 45 6.01 0.26 -15.27
C THR A 45 4.61 -0.34 -15.11
N ILE A 46 4.05 -0.27 -13.90
CA ILE A 46 2.68 -0.73 -13.61
C ILE A 46 1.65 0.14 -14.33
N ILE A 47 1.77 1.47 -14.25
CA ILE A 47 0.87 2.43 -14.91
C ILE A 47 0.84 2.19 -16.42
N GLU A 48 1.99 2.08 -17.06
CA GLU A 48 2.10 1.79 -18.50
C GLU A 48 1.49 0.44 -18.85
N GLY A 49 1.72 -0.59 -18.02
CA GLY A 49 1.12 -1.91 -18.21
C GLY A 49 -0.41 -1.87 -18.13
N ILE A 50 -0.98 -1.12 -17.19
CA ILE A 50 -2.44 -0.89 -17.09
C ILE A 50 -2.94 -0.18 -18.35
N ARG A 51 -2.28 0.89 -18.77
CA ARG A 51 -2.68 1.71 -19.93
C ARG A 51 -2.66 0.96 -21.26
N LYS A 52 -1.88 -0.12 -21.37
CA LYS A 52 -1.91 -0.99 -22.55
C LYS A 52 -3.23 -1.75 -22.72
N VAL A 53 -4.02 -1.90 -21.66
CA VAL A 53 -5.22 -2.77 -21.65
C VAL A 53 -6.48 -2.09 -21.11
N SER A 54 -6.37 -0.89 -20.55
CA SER A 54 -7.50 -0.20 -19.91
C SER A 54 -7.34 1.32 -19.91
N ASP A 55 -8.46 2.01 -20.10
CA ASP A 55 -8.59 3.47 -19.95
C ASP A 55 -9.01 3.87 -18.52
N ALA A 56 -8.93 2.96 -17.55
CA ALA A 56 -9.33 3.20 -16.15
C ALA A 56 -8.77 4.50 -15.56
N ASP A 57 -9.50 5.11 -14.63
CA ASP A 57 -8.96 6.13 -13.74
C ASP A 57 -7.93 5.46 -12.82
N ILE A 58 -6.66 5.86 -12.93
CA ILE A 58 -5.59 5.35 -12.08
C ILE A 58 -5.40 6.33 -10.92
N LEU A 59 -5.47 5.80 -9.71
CA LEU A 59 -5.32 6.53 -8.47
C LEU A 59 -4.08 6.00 -7.76
N ILE A 60 -3.24 6.89 -7.23
CA ILE A 60 -2.21 6.53 -6.26
C ILE A 60 -2.62 7.13 -4.94
N ALA A 61 -2.76 6.30 -3.91
CA ALA A 61 -3.06 6.78 -2.57
C ALA A 61 -2.31 5.99 -1.52
N ASP A 62 -1.88 6.70 -0.49
CA ASP A 62 -1.24 6.20 0.71
C ASP A 62 -1.52 7.21 1.84
N GLY A 63 -1.25 6.83 3.07
CA GLY A 63 -1.48 7.62 4.26
C GLY A 63 -0.25 7.64 5.16
N MET A 64 -0.22 8.63 6.04
CA MET A 64 0.84 8.82 7.01
C MET A 64 0.37 8.42 8.41
N SER A 65 1.26 7.79 9.18
CA SER A 65 0.92 7.26 10.52
C SER A 65 0.53 8.35 11.53
N GLY A 66 1.05 9.57 11.37
CA GLY A 66 0.72 10.72 12.22
C GLY A 66 -0.45 11.57 11.70
N GLY A 67 -1.07 11.20 10.58
CA GLY A 67 -2.15 11.96 9.97
C GLY A 67 -1.72 13.27 9.30
N GLU A 68 -0.41 13.51 9.15
CA GLU A 68 0.13 14.58 8.32
C GLU A 68 -0.16 14.35 6.82
N SER A 69 0.10 15.39 6.03
CA SER A 69 -0.14 15.37 4.60
C SER A 69 0.88 14.47 3.90
N ILE A 70 0.46 13.62 2.97
CA ILE A 70 1.40 12.77 2.21
C ILE A 70 2.04 13.50 1.03
N TYR A 71 1.44 14.58 0.53
CA TYR A 71 1.93 15.28 -0.67
C TYR A 71 3.41 15.73 -0.60
N PRO A 72 3.95 16.23 0.54
CA PRO A 72 5.37 16.53 0.65
C PRO A 72 6.27 15.30 0.45
N VAL A 73 5.82 14.12 0.89
CA VAL A 73 6.54 12.86 0.69
C VAL A 73 6.50 12.46 -0.78
N TYR A 74 5.34 12.51 -1.43
CA TYR A 74 5.25 12.27 -2.88
C TYR A 74 6.17 13.19 -3.68
N GLN A 75 6.24 14.47 -3.32
CA GLN A 75 7.14 15.43 -3.95
C GLN A 75 8.62 15.04 -3.76
N ALA A 76 9.01 14.69 -2.53
CA ALA A 76 10.38 14.29 -2.22
C ALA A 76 10.80 12.99 -2.92
N LEU A 77 9.86 12.06 -3.11
CA LEU A 77 10.05 10.80 -3.83
C LEU A 77 10.01 10.96 -5.36
N GLY A 78 9.74 12.17 -5.87
CA GLY A 78 9.62 12.42 -7.30
C GLY A 78 8.40 11.76 -7.93
N TYR A 79 7.36 11.46 -7.15
CA TYR A 79 6.12 10.87 -7.66
C TYR A 79 5.35 11.91 -8.46
N ASN A 80 5.46 11.80 -9.77
CA ASN A 80 4.77 12.66 -10.72
C ASN A 80 4.46 11.83 -11.98
N PHE A 81 3.21 11.37 -12.10
CA PHE A 81 2.81 10.41 -13.11
C PHE A 81 1.74 11.02 -14.03
N HIS A 82 1.87 10.79 -15.33
CA HIS A 82 0.94 11.35 -16.32
C HIS A 82 -0.43 10.69 -16.25
N ASN A 83 -1.50 11.50 -16.20
CA ASN A 83 -2.91 11.03 -16.12
C ASN A 83 -3.17 10.05 -14.97
N VAL A 84 -2.58 10.34 -13.80
CA VAL A 84 -2.79 9.63 -12.55
C VAL A 84 -3.19 10.64 -11.47
N LEU A 85 -4.22 10.30 -10.69
CA LEU A 85 -4.62 11.12 -9.55
C LEU A 85 -3.86 10.66 -8.30
N MET A 86 -3.01 11.54 -7.79
CA MET A 86 -2.31 11.35 -6.52
C MET A 86 -3.21 11.85 -5.39
N LEU A 87 -3.57 10.98 -4.44
CA LEU A 87 -4.51 11.25 -3.37
C LEU A 87 -3.87 11.02 -2.00
N ASP A 88 -4.27 11.84 -1.04
CA ASP A 88 -4.00 11.64 0.37
C ASP A 88 -5.18 10.88 1.00
N VAL A 89 -4.90 9.74 1.65
CA VAL A 89 -5.90 8.95 2.35
C VAL A 89 -6.59 9.76 3.46
N ARG A 90 -5.89 10.71 4.09
CA ARG A 90 -6.45 11.58 5.13
C ARG A 90 -7.68 12.34 4.66
N ASP A 91 -7.70 12.72 3.38
CA ASP A 91 -8.76 13.55 2.80
C ASP A 91 -10.00 12.70 2.38
N SER A 92 -9.96 11.38 2.66
CA SER A 92 -11.05 10.45 2.34
C SER A 92 -12.14 10.42 3.42
N ILE A 93 -13.32 9.95 3.02
CA ILE A 93 -14.36 9.55 3.96
C ILE A 93 -14.04 8.14 4.43
N PHE A 94 -13.95 7.93 5.75
CA PHE A 94 -13.71 6.62 6.32
C PHE A 94 -15.01 5.94 6.70
N LEU A 95 -15.04 4.63 6.46
CA LEU A 95 -16.15 3.74 6.77
C LEU A 95 -15.63 2.64 7.68
N GLU A 96 -16.43 2.29 8.68
CA GLU A 96 -16.16 1.14 9.51
C GLU A 96 -16.56 -0.12 8.73
N MET A 97 -15.58 -1.00 8.50
CA MET A 97 -15.74 -2.26 7.82
C MET A 97 -15.74 -3.38 8.85
N GLU A 98 -16.77 -4.22 8.81
CA GLU A 98 -16.84 -5.42 9.64
C GLU A 98 -15.88 -6.50 9.12
N ASN A 99 -15.16 -7.12 10.04
CA ASN A 99 -14.37 -8.31 9.76
C ASN A 99 -15.34 -9.48 9.51
N PRO A 100 -15.32 -10.13 8.33
CA PRO A 100 -16.28 -11.18 7.99
C PRO A 100 -16.03 -12.50 8.74
N LEU A 101 -14.93 -12.62 9.49
CA LEU A 101 -14.64 -13.82 10.27
C LEU A 101 -15.60 -13.95 11.46
N SER A 102 -16.07 -15.19 11.71
CA SER A 102 -16.88 -15.51 12.89
C SER A 102 -16.10 -15.39 14.21
N GLN A 103 -14.78 -15.57 14.15
CA GLN A 103 -13.85 -15.33 15.26
C GLN A 103 -12.65 -14.55 14.72
N PHE A 104 -12.53 -13.30 15.15
CA PHE A 104 -11.42 -12.42 14.79
C PHE A 104 -10.14 -12.76 15.56
N PHE A 105 -8.99 -12.44 14.98
CA PHE A 105 -7.68 -12.67 15.59
C PHE A 105 -7.27 -11.53 16.54
N ALA A 106 -7.61 -10.28 16.19
CA ALA A 106 -7.26 -9.06 16.89
C ALA A 106 -8.44 -8.08 17.02
N THR A 107 -9.17 -7.79 15.95
CA THR A 107 -10.22 -6.75 15.94
C THR A 107 -11.45 -7.13 15.10
N PRO A 108 -12.66 -6.78 15.55
CA PRO A 108 -13.89 -7.04 14.81
C PRO A 108 -14.12 -6.06 13.65
N THR A 109 -13.49 -4.89 13.64
CA THR A 109 -13.70 -3.86 12.61
C THR A 109 -12.41 -3.13 12.22
N PHE A 110 -12.42 -2.52 11.03
CA PHE A 110 -11.38 -1.62 10.53
C PHE A 110 -11.98 -0.34 9.95
N TRP A 111 -11.33 0.79 10.15
CA TRP A 111 -11.71 2.06 9.53
C TRP A 111 -10.94 2.26 8.22
N ALA A 112 -11.62 1.99 7.10
CA ALA A 112 -11.05 2.03 5.76
C ALA A 112 -11.57 3.23 4.96
N PRO A 113 -10.77 3.80 4.04
CA PRO A 113 -11.20 4.92 3.22
C PRO A 113 -12.14 4.41 2.14
N ASN A 114 -13.19 5.17 1.85
CA ASN A 114 -14.15 4.85 0.80
C ASN A 114 -13.49 4.70 -0.58
N LEU A 115 -12.30 5.27 -0.77
CA LEU A 115 -11.45 5.07 -1.95
C LEU A 115 -11.17 3.59 -2.24
N VAL A 116 -10.92 2.79 -1.21
CA VAL A 116 -10.69 1.33 -1.36
C VAL A 116 -11.97 0.65 -1.87
N LEU A 117 -13.12 0.97 -1.28
CA LEU A 117 -14.42 0.39 -1.68
C LEU A 117 -14.90 0.86 -3.06
N ARG A 118 -14.41 2.02 -3.51
CA ARG A 118 -14.77 2.62 -4.80
C ARG A 118 -13.82 2.25 -5.93
N SER A 119 -12.78 1.47 -5.63
CA SER A 119 -11.84 0.98 -6.63
C SER A 119 -12.27 -0.41 -7.07
N ASP A 120 -12.23 -0.67 -8.38
CA ASP A 120 -12.56 -1.98 -8.94
C ASP A 120 -11.36 -2.94 -8.87
N PHE A 121 -10.16 -2.38 -8.67
CA PHE A 121 -8.92 -3.13 -8.55
C PHE A 121 -7.91 -2.43 -7.63
N LEU A 122 -7.38 -3.12 -6.63
CA LEU A 122 -6.33 -2.62 -5.73
C LEU A 122 -5.00 -3.37 -5.90
N ILE A 123 -3.96 -2.63 -6.30
CA ILE A 123 -2.58 -3.11 -6.38
C ILE A 123 -1.78 -2.56 -5.18
N SER A 124 -1.28 -3.43 -4.31
CA SER A 124 -0.27 -3.05 -3.31
C SER A 124 1.14 -3.23 -3.88
N VAL A 125 1.95 -2.17 -3.87
CA VAL A 125 3.33 -2.18 -4.39
C VAL A 125 4.28 -1.77 -3.26
N THR A 126 5.19 -2.66 -2.88
CA THR A 126 6.11 -2.46 -1.74
C THR A 126 7.54 -2.88 -2.11
N PRO A 127 8.59 -2.20 -1.62
CA PRO A 127 9.95 -2.69 -1.77
C PRO A 127 10.17 -3.98 -0.98
N PHE A 128 11.19 -4.75 -1.35
CA PHE A 128 11.66 -5.86 -0.52
C PHE A 128 12.32 -5.29 0.75
N LYS A 129 11.53 -5.19 1.81
CA LYS A 129 11.92 -4.60 3.09
C LYS A 129 11.68 -5.56 4.26
N VAL A 130 12.72 -5.82 5.04
CA VAL A 130 12.72 -6.76 6.18
C VAL A 130 13.15 -6.02 7.45
N CYS A 131 12.32 -6.06 8.47
CA CYS A 131 12.58 -5.56 9.81
C CYS A 131 12.99 -6.71 10.73
N GLY A 132 14.26 -6.77 11.15
CA GLY A 132 14.81 -7.90 11.88
C GLY A 132 14.66 -9.19 11.07
N ASN A 133 13.77 -10.07 11.51
CA ASN A 133 13.42 -11.32 10.82
C ASN A 133 12.00 -11.32 10.21
N SER A 134 11.33 -10.16 10.15
CA SER A 134 9.95 -10.03 9.66
C SER A 134 9.88 -9.23 8.36
N GLY A 135 9.21 -9.81 7.35
CA GLY A 135 8.95 -9.14 6.08
C GLY A 135 7.58 -8.48 6.07
N CYS A 136 7.54 -7.16 6.00
CA CYS A 136 6.29 -6.38 5.96
C CYS A 136 5.97 -6.00 4.50
N PHE A 137 5.37 -6.93 3.75
CA PHE A 137 5.13 -6.77 2.32
C PHE A 137 3.68 -6.34 2.01
N SER A 138 2.98 -7.06 1.10
CA SER A 138 1.76 -6.58 0.44
C SER A 138 0.60 -6.28 1.39
N VAL A 139 0.24 -7.20 2.28
CA VAL A 139 -0.87 -6.97 3.24
C VAL A 139 -0.48 -5.91 4.28
N ALA A 140 0.75 -5.95 4.77
CA ALA A 140 1.25 -4.96 5.73
C ALA A 140 1.25 -3.54 5.16
N ASN A 141 1.55 -3.39 3.87
CA ASN A 141 1.50 -2.10 3.18
C ASN A 141 0.09 -1.49 3.11
N LEU A 142 -0.98 -2.29 3.27
CA LEU A 142 -2.36 -1.80 3.30
C LEU A 142 -2.70 -1.10 4.62
N LEU A 143 -1.95 -1.34 5.70
CA LEU A 143 -2.22 -0.71 7.00
C LEU A 143 -2.28 0.81 6.89
N SER A 144 -1.47 1.40 6.02
CA SER A 144 -1.43 2.85 5.86
C SER A 144 -2.58 3.45 5.08
N LEU A 145 -3.48 2.62 4.56
CA LEU A 145 -4.79 3.08 4.09
C LEU A 145 -5.76 3.32 5.25
N LEU A 146 -5.54 2.73 6.43
CA LEU A 146 -6.47 2.84 7.55
C LEU A 146 -6.39 4.21 8.23
N ALA A 147 -7.52 4.71 8.73
CA ALA A 147 -7.56 5.97 9.47
C ALA A 147 -6.79 5.91 10.79
N ALA A 148 -5.55 6.40 10.82
CA ALA A 148 -4.75 6.51 12.04
C ALA A 148 -5.51 7.19 13.19
N SER A 149 -6.24 8.27 12.90
CA SER A 149 -7.00 9.06 13.86
C SER A 149 -8.21 8.35 14.49
N LYS A 150 -8.64 7.20 13.95
CA LYS A 150 -9.78 6.42 14.46
C LYS A 150 -9.39 5.35 15.46
N TYR A 151 -8.11 5.03 15.59
CA TYR A 151 -7.61 4.06 16.57
C TYR A 151 -7.22 4.77 17.88
N GLN A 152 -7.35 4.05 19.00
CA GLN A 152 -7.00 4.60 20.33
C GLN A 152 -5.55 5.11 20.33
N ARG A 153 -5.28 6.18 21.09
CA ARG A 153 -3.97 6.89 21.09
C ARG A 153 -3.58 7.54 19.74
N GLY A 154 -4.48 7.59 18.77
CA GLY A 154 -4.39 8.45 17.58
C GLY A 154 -3.44 7.95 16.48
N GLY A 155 -3.08 6.66 16.49
CA GLY A 155 -2.15 6.10 15.52
C GLY A 155 -2.27 4.59 15.37
N TRP A 156 -1.53 4.04 14.39
CA TRP A 156 -1.48 2.59 14.17
C TRP A 156 -0.76 1.84 15.29
N ASP A 157 -0.07 2.51 16.22
CA ASP A 157 0.56 1.88 17.39
C ASP A 157 -0.42 1.03 18.20
N ALA A 158 -1.68 1.47 18.32
CA ALA A 158 -2.72 0.68 18.96
C ALA A 158 -3.01 -0.64 18.23
N LEU A 159 -2.83 -0.70 16.91
CA LEU A 159 -2.91 -1.95 16.15
C LEU A 159 -1.69 -2.84 16.41
N TYR A 160 -0.49 -2.25 16.48
CA TYR A 160 0.72 -3.00 16.83
C TYR A 160 0.63 -3.64 18.22
N GLU A 161 0.04 -2.96 19.20
CA GLU A 161 -0.20 -3.47 20.56
C GLU A 161 -1.10 -4.72 20.60
N LEU A 162 -1.97 -4.92 19.61
CA LEU A 162 -2.82 -6.12 19.48
C LEU A 162 -2.07 -7.34 18.92
N GLY A 163 -0.83 -7.15 18.47
CA GLY A 163 -0.04 -8.15 17.77
C GLY A 163 -0.22 -8.05 16.26
N ILE A 164 0.80 -7.50 15.59
CA ILE A 164 0.72 -7.13 14.18
C ILE A 164 0.30 -8.28 13.27
N ASP A 165 0.79 -9.50 13.48
CA ASP A 165 0.45 -10.66 12.65
C ASP A 165 -1.05 -10.99 12.70
N LYS A 166 -1.68 -10.83 13.87
CA LYS A 166 -3.12 -11.04 14.07
C LYS A 166 -3.93 -9.95 13.37
N VAL A 167 -3.48 -8.70 13.47
CA VAL A 167 -4.10 -7.58 12.77
C VAL A 167 -4.01 -7.76 11.26
N LEU A 168 -2.86 -8.17 10.73
CA LEU A 168 -2.69 -8.42 9.30
C LEU A 168 -3.56 -9.58 8.81
N ALA A 169 -3.74 -10.62 9.62
CA ALA A 169 -4.67 -11.71 9.32
C ALA A 169 -6.10 -11.19 9.20
N ASP A 170 -6.59 -10.44 10.19
CA ASP A 170 -7.93 -9.84 10.12
C ASP A 170 -8.06 -8.85 8.95
N LEU A 171 -7.02 -8.05 8.69
CA LEU A 171 -6.99 -7.06 7.61
C LEU A 171 -7.12 -7.73 6.25
N TYR A 172 -6.44 -8.86 6.03
CA TYR A 172 -6.52 -9.64 4.80
C TYR A 172 -7.94 -10.10 4.47
N PHE A 173 -8.73 -10.48 5.50
CA PHE A 173 -10.13 -10.88 5.29
C PHE A 173 -11.08 -9.69 5.17
N THR A 174 -10.71 -8.52 5.69
CA THR A 174 -11.60 -7.35 5.75
C THR A 174 -11.43 -6.41 4.56
N LEU A 175 -10.20 -6.06 4.19
CA LEU A 175 -9.93 -5.15 3.09
C LEU A 175 -9.86 -5.90 1.75
N PRO A 176 -10.61 -5.47 0.72
CA PRO A 176 -10.44 -6.02 -0.62
C PRO A 176 -9.05 -5.63 -1.15
N PHE A 177 -8.31 -6.61 -1.65
CA PHE A 177 -7.01 -6.42 -2.32
C PHE A 177 -6.87 -7.44 -3.44
N ASP A 178 -6.34 -6.99 -4.58
CA ASP A 178 -6.35 -7.78 -5.81
C ASP A 178 -4.98 -8.31 -6.18
N LEU A 179 -3.92 -7.50 -6.03
CA LEU A 179 -2.59 -7.88 -6.47
C LEU A 179 -1.49 -7.26 -5.62
N GLY A 180 -0.57 -8.09 -5.15
CA GLY A 180 0.63 -7.68 -4.44
C GLY A 180 1.85 -7.75 -5.35
N ILE A 181 2.60 -6.67 -5.40
CA ILE A 181 3.87 -6.57 -6.12
C ILE A 181 4.96 -6.21 -5.11
N ILE A 182 6.03 -6.99 -5.10
CA ILE A 182 7.21 -6.75 -4.26
C ILE A 182 8.36 -6.36 -5.18
N GLU A 183 8.80 -5.12 -5.09
CA GLU A 183 9.95 -4.61 -5.84
C GLU A 183 11.25 -5.04 -5.16
N ALA A 184 11.88 -6.09 -5.70
CA ALA A 184 13.01 -6.76 -5.09
C ALA A 184 14.35 -6.56 -5.83
N GLN A 185 14.50 -5.47 -6.60
CA GLN A 185 15.77 -5.15 -7.25
C GLN A 185 16.91 -4.95 -6.23
N GLN A 186 16.59 -4.36 -5.09
CA GLN A 186 17.41 -4.26 -3.89
C GLN A 186 16.63 -4.83 -2.70
N LYS A 187 17.35 -5.39 -1.72
CA LYS A 187 16.78 -5.93 -0.49
C LYS A 187 17.17 -5.06 0.68
N PHE A 188 16.21 -4.45 1.35
CA PHE A 188 16.49 -3.55 2.46
C PHE A 188 16.25 -4.24 3.81
N PHE A 189 17.27 -4.30 4.65
CA PHE A 189 17.21 -4.88 6.00
C PHE A 189 17.47 -3.82 7.06
N TYR A 190 16.59 -3.70 8.04
CA TYR A 190 16.71 -2.75 9.16
C TYR A 190 16.24 -3.41 10.47
N THR A 191 16.55 -2.82 11.63
CA THR A 191 16.08 -3.31 12.94
C THR A 191 15.19 -2.31 13.65
N ASP A 192 15.60 -1.05 13.73
CA ASP A 192 14.89 -0.01 14.46
C ASP A 192 14.37 1.06 13.50
N ASP A 193 15.28 1.81 12.88
CA ASP A 193 14.94 2.93 12.02
C ASP A 193 14.61 2.44 10.59
N PRO A 194 13.36 2.59 10.12
CA PRO A 194 12.94 2.13 8.80
C PRO A 194 13.59 2.89 7.63
N THR A 195 14.36 3.94 7.90
CA THR A 195 15.14 4.70 6.94
C THR A 195 16.64 4.40 6.99
N LYS A 196 17.12 3.68 8.02
CA LYS A 196 18.53 3.33 8.19
C LYS A 196 18.70 1.82 8.25
N GLY A 197 19.06 1.24 7.12
CA GLY A 197 19.25 -0.18 6.94
C GLY A 197 20.39 -0.48 5.97
N ARG A 198 20.66 -1.77 5.79
CA ARG A 198 21.63 -2.27 4.81
C ARG A 198 20.91 -2.80 3.58
N GLN A 199 21.55 -2.64 2.43
CA GLN A 199 21.13 -3.19 1.14
C GLN A 199 21.85 -4.51 0.84
#